data_AF-A0A3S5B4M7-F1
#
_entry.id   AF-A0A3S5B4M7-F1
#
_cell.length_a   1.000
_cell.length_b   1.000
_cell.length_c   1.000
_cell.angle_alpha   90.00
_cell.angle_beta   90.00
_cell.angle_gamma   90.00
#
_symmetry.space_group_name_H-M   'P 1'
#
loop_
_entity.id
_entity.type
_entity.pdbx_description
1 polymer ?
#
loop_
_entity_poly.entity_id
_entity_poly.type
_entity_poly.pdbx_seq_one_letter_code
_entity_poly.pdbx_strand_id
1 'polypeptide(L)'
;MLDEPYYRKLRSDWGGRIEFLITGSAFLPKEIFSFLRAAFNCTVIEGYGATETGGPVTVTLAHETRGEVVGPPATSCRIKLADVPDMALVAFRDNKGEVN
;
A
#
# COMPACT_ATOMS: atom_id res chain seq x y z
N MET A 1 -20.07 0.77 -9.01
CA MET A 1 -18.72 1.23 -9.36
C MET A 1 -18.90 2.24 -10.47
N LEU A 2 -18.52 3.51 -10.25
CA LEU A 2 -19.00 4.64 -11.06
C LEU A 2 -18.48 4.55 -12.50
N ASP A 3 -19.42 4.52 -13.44
CA ASP A 3 -19.21 4.41 -14.89
C ASP A 3 -19.28 5.81 -15.53
N GLU A 4 -18.67 6.78 -14.86
CA GLU A 4 -18.68 8.19 -15.25
C GLU A 4 -17.89 8.36 -16.57
N PRO A 5 -18.41 9.13 -17.56
CA PRO A 5 -17.72 9.33 -18.85
C PRO A 5 -16.27 9.78 -18.73
N TYR A 6 -15.96 10.52 -17.66
CA TYR A 6 -14.61 10.96 -17.31
C TYR A 6 -13.64 9.79 -17.09
N TYR A 7 -14.03 8.77 -16.31
CA TYR A 7 -13.16 7.62 -16.03
C TYR A 7 -12.96 6.73 -17.25
N ARG A 8 -13.94 6.64 -18.15
CA ARG A 8 -13.76 5.91 -19.42
C ARG A 8 -12.71 6.56 -20.31
N LYS A 9 -12.74 7.89 -20.43
CA LYS A 9 -11.71 8.62 -21.17
C LYS A 9 -10.34 8.43 -20.55
N LEU A 10 -10.22 8.62 -19.22
CA LEU A 10 -8.98 8.39 -18.49
C LEU A 10 -8.41 6.98 -18.77
N ARG A 11 -9.22 5.92 -18.64
CA ARG A 11 -8.76 4.55 -18.91
C ARG A 11 -8.35 4.37 -20.36
N SER A 12 -9.07 4.96 -21.32
CA SER A 12 -8.75 4.91 -22.74
C SER A 12 -7.41 5.57 -23.05
N ASP A 13 -7.12 6.72 -22.42
CA ASP A 13 -5.86 7.45 -22.61
C ASP A 13 -4.65 6.63 -22.12
N TRP A 14 -4.86 5.72 -21.16
CA TRP A 14 -3.87 4.76 -20.65
C TRP A 14 -3.95 3.37 -21.31
N GLY A 15 -4.70 3.23 -22.41
CA GLY A 15 -4.78 2.00 -23.20
C GLY A 15 -5.83 0.96 -22.73
N GLY A 16 -6.54 1.23 -21.64
CA GLY A 16 -7.72 0.46 -21.21
C GLY A 16 -7.44 -0.95 -20.67
N ARG A 17 -6.19 -1.29 -20.38
CA ARG A 17 -5.75 -2.64 -19.96
C ARG A 17 -5.03 -2.67 -18.60
N ILE A 18 -5.17 -1.61 -17.80
CA ILE A 18 -4.57 -1.57 -16.46
C ILE A 18 -5.41 -2.44 -15.53
N GLU A 19 -4.81 -3.51 -15.01
CA GLU A 19 -5.44 -4.43 -14.05
C GLU A 19 -4.89 -4.26 -12.63
N PHE A 20 -3.66 -3.75 -12.52
CA PHE A 20 -2.96 -3.56 -11.25
C PHE A 20 -2.27 -2.20 -11.22
N LEU A 21 -2.39 -1.54 -10.08
CA LEU A 21 -1.57 -0.41 -9.68
C LEU A 21 -0.84 -0.80 -8.40
N ILE A 22 0.47 -0.62 -8.39
CA ILE A 22 1.31 -0.90 -7.22
C ILE A 22 1.84 0.43 -6.71
N THR A 23 1.68 0.66 -5.41
CA THR A 23 2.14 1.86 -4.70
C THR A 23 2.96 1.45 -3.47
N GLY A 24 3.85 2.33 -3.03
CA GLY A 24 4.76 2.07 -1.93
C GLY A 24 5.64 3.27 -1.62
N SER A 25 6.66 3.03 -0.79
CA SER A 25 7.64 4.02 -0.28
C SER A 25 7.06 5.08 0.67
N ALA A 26 5.94 5.69 0.35
CA ALA A 26 5.30 6.73 1.15
C ALA A 26 3.87 6.33 1.56
N PHE A 27 3.37 7.01 2.59
CA PHE A 27 1.99 6.86 3.05
C PHE A 27 1.01 7.25 1.93
N LEU A 28 0.09 6.36 1.58
CA LEU A 28 -1.00 6.63 0.64
C LEU A 28 -2.30 6.90 1.41
N PRO A 29 -2.85 8.12 1.35
CA PRO A 29 -4.12 8.43 1.98
C PRO A 29 -5.27 7.62 1.36
N LYS A 30 -6.23 7.22 2.21
CA LYS A 30 -7.38 6.42 1.79
C LYS A 30 -8.21 7.04 0.68
N GLU A 31 -8.30 8.37 0.64
CA GLU A 31 -9.03 9.11 -0.39
C GLU A 31 -8.38 8.90 -1.77
N ILE A 32 -7.05 8.94 -1.82
CA ILE A 32 -6.28 8.70 -3.05
C ILE A 32 -6.37 7.23 -3.44
N PHE A 33 -6.25 6.30 -2.49
CA PHE A 33 -6.44 4.87 -2.74
C PHE A 33 -7.82 4.58 -3.37
N SER A 34 -8.87 5.15 -2.79
CA SER A 34 -10.25 5.01 -3.29
C SER A 34 -10.43 5.63 -4.67
N PHE A 35 -9.83 6.79 -4.90
CA PHE A 35 -9.81 7.44 -6.21
C PHE A 35 -9.12 6.57 -7.25
N LEU A 36 -7.92 6.03 -6.99
CA LEU A 36 -7.18 5.21 -7.95
C LEU A 36 -7.97 3.96 -8.35
N ARG A 37 -8.57 3.28 -7.37
CA ARG A 37 -9.44 2.11 -7.62
C ARG A 37 -10.63 2.47 -8.51
N ALA A 38 -11.33 3.57 -8.21
CA ALA A 38 -12.48 4.01 -8.99
C ALA A 38 -12.06 4.47 -10.40
N ALA A 39 -10.98 5.22 -10.49
CA ALA A 39 -10.48 5.84 -11.71
C ALA A 39 -10.04 4.79 -12.73
N PHE A 40 -9.28 3.80 -12.30
CA PHE A 40 -8.73 2.76 -13.17
C PHE A 40 -9.55 1.46 -13.20
N ASN A 41 -10.52 1.29 -12.29
CA ASN A 41 -11.29 0.04 -12.16
C ASN A 41 -10.38 -1.19 -12.04
N CYS A 42 -9.36 -1.07 -11.19
CA CYS A 42 -8.30 -2.05 -11.09
C CYS A 42 -7.99 -2.34 -9.62
N THR A 43 -7.18 -3.37 -9.40
CA THR A 43 -6.64 -3.66 -8.07
C THR A 43 -5.54 -2.66 -7.74
N VAL A 44 -5.60 -2.05 -6.56
CA VAL A 44 -4.51 -1.22 -6.03
C VAL A 44 -3.84 -2.01 -4.91
N ILE A 45 -2.52 -2.21 -5.04
CA ILE A 45 -1.68 -2.95 -4.10
C ILE A 45 -0.73 -1.97 -3.43
N GLU A 46 -0.75 -1.92 -2.10
CA GLU A 46 0.22 -1.17 -1.30
C GLU A 46 1.31 -2.10 -0.78
N GLY A 47 2.56 -1.68 -0.84
CA GLY A 47 3.67 -2.43 -0.29
C GLY A 47 4.70 -1.54 0.39
N TYR A 48 5.31 -2.07 1.44
CA TYR A 48 6.43 -1.45 2.12
C TYR A 48 7.68 -2.32 2.01
N GLY A 49 8.82 -1.66 1.79
CA GLY A 49 10.15 -2.23 1.77
C GLY A 49 11.17 -1.15 1.45
N ALA A 50 12.43 -1.56 1.42
CA ALA A 50 13.57 -0.68 1.23
C ALA A 50 14.51 -1.25 0.16
N THR A 51 15.45 -0.44 -0.30
CA THR A 51 16.50 -0.90 -1.21
C THR A 51 17.40 -1.95 -0.56
N GLU A 52 17.64 -1.81 0.74
CA GLU A 52 18.46 -2.67 1.60
C GLU A 52 17.84 -4.06 1.79
N THR A 53 16.52 -4.17 1.64
CA THR A 53 15.78 -5.44 1.68
C THR A 53 15.61 -6.07 0.29
N GLY A 54 16.14 -5.45 -0.76
CA GLY A 54 15.97 -5.91 -2.14
C GLY A 54 14.55 -5.71 -2.69
N GLY A 55 13.80 -4.74 -2.16
CA GLY A 55 12.43 -4.45 -2.59
C GLY A 55 11.38 -4.65 -1.49
N PRO A 56 10.10 -4.89 -1.85
CA PRO A 56 8.99 -4.96 -0.90
C PRO A 56 9.13 -6.17 0.05
N VAL A 57 8.96 -5.92 1.35
CA VAL A 57 8.91 -6.95 2.40
C VAL A 57 7.49 -7.20 2.91
N THR A 58 6.56 -6.32 2.59
CA THR A 58 5.12 -6.45 2.83
C THR A 58 4.35 -6.07 1.58
N VAL A 59 3.22 -6.73 1.32
CA VAL A 59 2.28 -6.35 0.24
C VAL A 59 0.85 -6.61 0.69
N THR A 60 -0.09 -5.72 0.32
CA THR A 60 -1.52 -5.98 0.50
C THR A 60 -2.01 -7.09 -0.41
N LEU A 61 -3.01 -7.85 0.05
CA LEU A 61 -3.67 -8.85 -0.77
C LEU A 61 -4.50 -8.20 -1.89
N ALA A 62 -4.68 -8.90 -3.01
CA ALA A 62 -5.37 -8.35 -4.19
C ALA A 62 -6.83 -7.89 -3.94
N HIS A 63 -7.49 -8.43 -2.91
CA HIS A 63 -8.86 -8.07 -2.53
C HIS A 63 -8.91 -7.11 -1.33
N GLU A 64 -7.77 -6.59 -0.89
CA GLU A 64 -7.73 -5.59 0.17
C GLU A 64 -8.35 -4.28 -0.33
N THR A 65 -9.19 -3.67 0.52
CA THR A 65 -9.98 -2.46 0.20
C THR A 65 -9.90 -1.40 1.28
N ARG A 66 -9.28 -1.70 2.43
CA ARG A 66 -9.22 -0.79 3.57
C ARG A 66 -8.40 0.46 3.26
N GLY A 67 -7.32 0.30 2.48
CA GLY A 67 -6.28 1.32 2.31
C GLY A 67 -5.48 1.56 3.60
N GLU A 68 -4.45 2.38 3.52
CA GLU A 68 -3.62 2.82 4.67
C GLU A 68 -2.93 1.67 5.41
N VAL A 69 -2.79 0.52 4.76
CA VAL A 69 -2.12 -0.67 5.27
C VAL A 69 -1.23 -1.22 4.16
N VAL A 70 -0.06 -1.73 4.53
CA VAL A 70 0.93 -2.28 3.59
C VAL A 70 0.86 -3.81 3.49
N GLY A 71 -0.10 -4.42 4.21
CA GLY A 71 -0.35 -5.85 4.20
C GLY A 71 0.61 -6.68 5.06
N PRO A 72 0.47 -8.01 5.01
CA PRO A 72 1.31 -8.93 5.77
C PRO A 72 2.75 -8.98 5.25
N PRO A 73 3.71 -9.47 6.05
CA PRO A 73 5.04 -9.83 5.58
C PRO A 73 4.99 -10.83 4.43
N ALA A 74 5.89 -10.67 3.46
CA ALA A 74 6.16 -11.69 2.46
C ALA A 74 6.64 -12.99 3.14
N THR A 75 6.38 -14.14 2.51
CA THR A 75 6.66 -15.47 3.09
C THR A 75 8.13 -15.69 3.47
N SER A 76 9.06 -15.01 2.81
CA SER A 76 10.49 -15.07 3.08
C SER A 76 11.00 -13.99 4.04
N CYS A 77 10.12 -13.11 4.54
CA CYS A 77 10.48 -11.96 5.35
C CYS A 77 10.01 -12.14 6.79
N ARG A 78 10.80 -11.59 7.73
CA ARG A 78 10.42 -11.42 9.13
C ARG A 78 10.49 -9.95 9.47
N ILE A 79 9.56 -9.50 10.31
CA ILE A 79 9.43 -8.10 10.71
C ILE A 79 9.31 -8.09 12.23
N LYS A 80 10.08 -7.21 12.87
CA LYS A 80 9.91 -6.86 14.29
C LYS A 80 9.79 -5.34 14.44
N LEU A 81 9.20 -4.92 15.55
CA LEU A 81 9.18 -3.53 15.96
C LEU A 81 10.26 -3.32 17.03
N ALA A 82 11.12 -2.33 16.83
CA ALA A 82 12.12 -1.88 17.79
C ALA A 82 11.61 -0.65 18.57
N ASP A 83 12.06 -0.53 19.82
CA ASP A 83 11.79 0.63 20.66
C ASP A 83 12.42 1.90 20.05
N VAL A 84 11.79 3.05 20.25
CA VAL A 84 12.30 4.35 19.80
C VAL A 84 12.40 5.29 21.00
N PRO A 85 13.53 5.28 21.74
CA PRO A 85 13.67 6.03 22.99
C PRO A 85 13.47 7.54 22.84
N ASP A 86 13.95 8.11 21.73
CA ASP A 86 13.85 9.55 21.43
C ASP A 86 12.38 10.01 21.25
N MET A 87 11.49 9.08 20.90
CA MET A 87 10.04 9.32 20.80
C MET A 87 9.26 8.77 22.00
N ALA A 88 9.96 8.30 23.04
CA ALA A 88 9.38 7.61 24.21
C ALA A 88 8.50 6.39 23.85
N LEU A 89 8.76 5.74 22.71
CA LEU A 89 8.01 4.57 22.24
C LEU A 89 8.66 3.27 22.70
N VAL A 90 7.86 2.40 23.30
CA VAL A 90 8.21 1.03 23.65
C VAL A 90 7.32 0.11 22.82
N ALA A 91 7.93 -0.64 21.89
CA ALA A 91 7.26 -1.42 20.87
C ALA A 91 6.19 -2.35 21.45
N PHE A 92 6.54 -3.08 22.51
CA PHE A 92 5.63 -4.01 23.17
C PHE A 92 4.44 -3.32 23.86
N ARG A 93 4.67 -2.16 24.50
CA ARG A 93 3.64 -1.41 25.22
C ARG A 93 2.69 -0.70 24.27
N ASP A 94 3.24 -0.06 23.24
CA ASP A 94 2.51 0.88 22.40
C ASP A 94 1.99 0.24 21.10
N ASN A 95 2.40 -1.00 20.80
CA ASN A 95 2.19 -1.67 19.52
C ASN A 95 2.66 -0.81 18.32
N LYS A 96 3.70 -0.01 18.53
CA LYS A 96 4.31 0.92 17.58
C LYS A 96 5.80 1.00 17.83
N GLY A 97 6.58 1.03 16.77
CA GLY A 97 8.03 1.14 16.87
C GLY A 97 8.65 1.29 15.49
N GLU A 98 9.97 1.30 15.45
CA GLU A 98 10.72 1.27 14.21
C GLU A 98 10.69 -0.14 13.59
N VAL A 99 10.52 -0.23 12.27
CA VAL A 99 10.53 -1.51 11.56
C VAL A 99 11.97 -2.01 11.41
N ASN A 100 12.23 -3.25 11.83
CA ASN A 100 13.56 -3.89 11.80
C ASN A 100 13.46 -5.38 11.41
#